data_AF-A0A3N5JD13-F1
#
_entry.id   AF-A0A3N5JD13-F1
#
_cell.length_a   1.000
_cell.length_b   1.000
_cell.length_c   1.000
_cell.angle_alpha   90.00
_cell.angle_beta   90.00
_cell.angle_gamma   90.00
#
_symmetry.space_group_name_H-M   'P 1'
#
loop_
_entity.id
_entity.type
_entity.pdbx_description
1 polymer ?
#
loop_
_entity_poly.entity_id
_entity_poly.type
_entity_poly.pdbx_seq_one_letter_code
_entity_poly.pdbx_strand_id
1 'polypeptide(L)'
;GVARVVDTKTNAKLQVSFVRFLCRNWFWGDYWIIGLDERYQWAVVGTPNRRYGWILARTKSLTESDQQKCFDILRRQGYNPDDFVATPQE
;
A
#
# COMPACT_ATOMS: atom_id res chain seq x y z
N GLY A 1 7.27 9.54 9.27
CA GLY A 1 6.03 9.98 8.60
C GLY A 1 4.92 10.10 9.62
N VAL A 2 3.89 10.91 9.35
CA VAL A 2 2.68 11.03 10.19
C VAL A 2 1.51 10.43 9.42
N ALA A 3 0.70 9.58 10.06
CA ALA A 3 -0.47 8.95 9.46
C ALA A 3 -1.74 9.35 10.25
N ARG A 4 -2.85 9.57 9.54
CA ARG A 4 -4.17 9.78 10.16
C ARG A 4 -5.22 8.91 9.49
N VAL A 5 -6.12 8.34 10.29
CA VAL A 5 -7.25 7.54 9.83
C VAL A 5 -8.32 8.48 9.28
N VAL A 6 -8.78 8.22 8.06
CA VAL A 6 -9.81 9.03 7.37
C VAL A 6 -11.16 8.33 7.42
N ASP A 7 -11.19 6.99 7.49
CA ASP A 7 -12.40 6.20 7.70
C ASP A 7 -12.32 5.44 9.02
N THR A 8 -13.06 5.90 10.03
CA THR A 8 -13.11 5.30 11.37
C THR A 8 -14.00 4.06 11.46
N LYS A 9 -14.79 3.74 10.42
CA LYS A 9 -15.64 2.53 10.42
C LYS A 9 -14.87 1.28 10.03
N THR A 10 -13.98 1.39 9.05
CA THR A 10 -13.19 0.26 8.55
C THR A 10 -11.71 0.33 8.95
N ASN A 11 -11.23 1.52 9.36
CA ASN A 11 -9.80 1.82 9.54
C ASN A 11 -8.93 1.53 8.31
N ALA A 12 -9.52 1.28 7.14
CA ALA A 12 -8.80 0.85 5.94
C ALA A 12 -8.30 2.01 5.07
N LYS A 13 -8.73 3.25 5.37
CA LYS A 13 -8.33 4.46 4.63
C LYS A 13 -7.51 5.37 5.53
N LEU A 14 -6.23 5.53 5.18
CA LEU A 14 -5.32 6.43 5.86
C LEU A 14 -4.81 7.52 4.91
N GLN A 15 -4.43 8.65 5.49
CA GLN A 15 -3.60 9.66 4.82
C GLN A 15 -2.24 9.69 5.50
N VAL A 16 -1.16 9.57 4.72
CA VAL A 16 0.22 9.53 5.25
C VAL A 16 1.03 10.67 4.65
N SER A 17 1.79 11.38 5.47
CA SER A 17 2.73 12.41 5.03
C SER A 17 4.16 12.05 5.38
N PHE A 18 5.00 11.97 4.35
CA PHE A 18 6.43 11.62 4.45
C PHE A 18 7.36 12.84 4.39
N VAL A 19 6.92 13.96 3.81
CA VAL A 19 7.74 15.16 3.61
C VAL A 19 7.30 16.28 4.56
N ARG A 20 8.25 16.82 5.33
CA ARG A 20 8.05 17.99 6.21
C ARG A 20 8.72 19.20 5.56
N PHE A 21 7.94 20.13 5.03
CA PHE A 21 8.46 21.37 4.45
C PHE A 21 7.99 22.54 5.31
N LEU A 22 8.92 23.43 5.72
CA LEU A 22 8.64 24.55 6.63
C LEU A 22 7.88 24.15 7.90
N CYS A 23 8.36 23.11 8.60
CA CYS A 23 7.76 22.59 9.84
C CYS A 23 6.31 22.07 9.73
N ARG A 24 5.74 21.95 8.51
CA ARG A 24 4.36 21.49 8.27
C ARG A 24 4.32 20.33 7.28
N ASN A 25 3.39 19.40 7.49
CA ASN A 25 3.17 18.23 6.64
C ASN A 25 2.25 18.61 5.48
N TRP A 26 2.83 18.99 4.34
CA TRP A 26 2.07 19.47 3.18
C TRP A 26 1.61 18.34 2.24
N PHE A 27 2.40 17.26 2.15
CA PHE A 27 2.16 16.18 1.19
C PHE A 27 1.52 14.98 1.86
N TRP A 28 0.19 14.91 1.80
CA TRP A 28 -0.58 13.76 2.26
C TRP A 28 -0.85 12.85 1.07
N GLY A 29 -0.24 11.67 1.07
CA GLY A 29 -0.55 10.60 0.13
C GLY A 29 -1.75 9.80 0.65
N ASP A 30 -2.66 9.48 -0.25
CA ASP A 30 -3.72 8.51 0.03
C ASP A 30 -3.09 7.13 0.22
N TYR A 31 -3.41 6.49 1.33
CA TYR A 31 -2.88 5.19 1.72
C TYR A 31 -4.05 4.28 2.01
N TRP A 32 -4.56 3.63 0.96
CA TRP A 32 -5.74 2.79 1.06
C TRP A 32 -5.30 1.33 1.08
N ILE A 33 -5.64 0.62 2.14
CA ILE A 33 -5.40 -0.83 2.22
C ILE A 33 -6.47 -1.50 1.35
N ILE A 34 -6.05 -1.99 0.18
CA ILE A 34 -6.92 -2.62 -0.82
C ILE A 34 -6.83 -4.15 -0.81
N GLY A 35 -5.85 -4.69 -0.09
CA GLY A 35 -5.67 -6.12 0.15
C GLY A 35 -4.89 -6.35 1.42
N LEU A 36 -5.23 -7.40 2.16
CA LEU A 36 -4.58 -7.74 3.42
C LEU A 36 -4.68 -9.24 3.68
N ASP A 37 -3.57 -9.84 4.12
CA ASP A 37 -3.54 -11.22 4.60
C ASP A 37 -4.25 -11.36 5.95
N GLU A 38 -4.90 -12.51 6.19
CA GLU A 38 -5.60 -12.80 7.46
C GLU A 38 -4.68 -12.68 8.68
N ARG A 39 -3.41 -13.04 8.52
CA ARG A 39 -2.38 -12.97 9.58
C ARG A 39 -1.51 -11.73 9.46
N TYR A 40 -1.91 -10.74 8.64
CA TYR A 40 -1.19 -9.48 8.43
C TYR A 40 0.26 -9.69 8.00
N GLN A 41 0.56 -10.77 7.27
CA GLN A 41 1.90 -11.04 6.76
C GLN A 41 2.25 -10.18 5.56
N TRP A 42 1.23 -9.80 4.77
CA TRP A 42 1.37 -8.88 3.66
C TRP A 42 0.16 -7.96 3.53
N ALA A 43 0.36 -6.81 2.89
CA ALA A 43 -0.66 -5.82 2.60
C ALA A 43 -0.45 -5.23 1.20
N VAL A 44 -1.55 -4.97 0.50
CA VAL A 44 -1.57 -4.24 -0.77
C VAL A 44 -2.16 -2.87 -0.50
N VAL A 45 -1.42 -1.85 -0.88
CA VAL A 45 -1.76 -0.45 -0.67
C VAL A 45 -1.90 0.23 -2.02
N GLY A 46 -2.90 1.09 -2.16
CA GLY A 46 -3.15 1.85 -3.38
C GLY A 46 -3.60 3.28 -3.11
N THR A 47 -3.77 4.00 -4.21
CA THR A 47 -4.30 5.36 -4.29
C THR A 47 -5.58 5.40 -5.14
N PRO A 48 -6.52 6.34 -4.90
CA PRO A 48 -7.77 6.42 -5.67
C PRO A 48 -7.57 6.60 -7.18
N ASN A 49 -6.54 7.35 -7.57
CA ASN A 49 -6.20 7.60 -8.97
C ASN A 49 -5.39 6.47 -9.61
N ARG A 50 -5.07 5.40 -8.84
CA ARG A 50 -4.32 4.21 -9.27
C ARG A 50 -2.94 4.50 -9.87
N ARG A 51 -2.38 5.69 -9.61
CA ARG A 51 -1.04 6.06 -10.08
C ARG A 51 0.07 5.50 -9.22
N TYR A 52 -0.24 5.21 -7.96
CA TYR A 52 0.71 4.67 -7.00
C TYR A 52 0.11 3.49 -6.25
N GLY A 53 0.92 2.47 -6.02
CA GLY A 53 0.59 1.33 -5.19
C GLY A 53 1.86 0.67 -4.63
N TRP A 54 1.67 -0.10 -3.57
CA TRP A 54 2.75 -0.81 -2.89
C TRP A 54 2.26 -2.19 -2.43
N ILE A 55 3.13 -3.18 -2.51
CA ILE A 55 2.96 -4.46 -1.83
C ILE A 55 3.98 -4.47 -0.69
N LEU A 56 3.50 -4.65 0.53
CA LEU A 56 4.31 -4.67 1.73
C LEU A 56 4.23 -6.06 2.36
N ALA A 57 5.36 -6.56 2.85
CA ALA A 57 5.44 -7.83 3.55
C ALA A 57 6.20 -7.65 4.87
N ARG A 58 5.86 -8.46 5.88
CA ARG A 58 6.64 -8.54 7.13
C ARG A 58 7.94 -9.31 6.96
N THR A 59 8.03 -10.13 5.92
CA THR A 59 9.22 -10.87 5.50
C THR A 59 9.90 -10.16 4.33
N LYS A 60 11.20 -10.43 4.14
CA LYS A 60 12.00 -9.86 3.06
C LYS A 60 11.54 -10.30 1.68
N SER A 61 10.94 -11.48 1.58
CA SER A 61 10.37 -12.02 0.35
C SER A 61 8.97 -12.55 0.60
N LEU A 62 8.14 -12.44 -0.44
CA LEU A 62 6.84 -13.10 -0.51
C LEU A 62 7.03 -14.49 -1.09
N THR A 63 6.16 -15.42 -0.68
CA THR A 63 6.02 -16.68 -1.42
C THR A 63 5.41 -16.39 -2.79
N GLU A 64 5.69 -17.21 -3.80
CA GLU A 64 5.10 -17.05 -5.14
C GLU A 64 3.56 -17.02 -5.08
N SER A 65 2.97 -17.85 -4.20
CA SER A 65 1.53 -17.90 -3.97
C SER A 65 0.99 -16.56 -3.44
N ASP A 66 1.63 -15.97 -2.43
CA ASP A 66 1.18 -14.70 -1.87
C ASP A 66 1.43 -13.52 -2.81
N GLN A 67 2.52 -13.56 -3.58
CA GLN A 67 2.77 -12.59 -4.64
C GLN A 67 1.67 -12.63 -5.70
N GLN A 68 1.27 -13.83 -6.16
CA GLN A 68 0.18 -13.97 -7.13
C GLN A 68 -1.15 -13.45 -6.57
N LYS A 69 -1.47 -13.74 -5.29
CA LYS A 69 -2.66 -13.16 -4.63
C LYS A 69 -2.63 -11.63 -4.63
N CYS A 70 -1.48 -11.03 -4.31
CA CYS A 70 -1.32 -9.58 -4.34
C CYS A 70 -1.57 -9.01 -5.75
N PHE A 71 -1.01 -9.65 -6.78
CA PHE A 71 -1.22 -9.25 -8.18
C PHE A 71 -2.66 -9.41 -8.63
N ASP A 72 -3.36 -10.46 -8.20
CA ASP A 72 -4.78 -10.64 -8.49
C ASP A 72 -5.64 -9.56 -7.84
N ILE A 73 -5.32 -9.15 -6.61
CA ILE A 73 -5.96 -8.03 -5.94
C ILE A 73 -5.73 -6.73 -6.73
N LEU A 74 -4.49 -6.46 -7.14
CA LEU A 74 -4.16 -5.28 -7.95
C LEU A 74 -4.97 -5.25 -9.25
N ARG A 75 -5.04 -6.36 -9.98
CA ARG A 75 -5.85 -6.48 -11.21
C ARG A 75 -7.33 -6.18 -10.95
N ARG A 76 -7.91 -6.77 -9.90
CA ARG A 76 -9.32 -6.53 -9.52
C ARG A 76 -9.60 -5.07 -9.16
N GLN A 77 -8.61 -4.38 -8.63
CA GLN A 77 -8.69 -2.95 -8.28
C GLN A 77 -8.34 -2.03 -9.47
N GLY A 78 -8.04 -2.59 -10.64
CA GLY A 78 -7.79 -1.86 -11.88
C GLY A 78 -6.37 -1.31 -11.99
N TYR A 79 -5.41 -1.90 -11.28
CA TYR A 79 -3.97 -1.67 -11.48
C TYR A 79 -3.41 -2.65 -12.50
N ASN A 80 -2.34 -2.25 -13.18
CA ASN A 80 -1.51 -3.15 -13.97
C ASN A 80 -0.33 -3.65 -13.11
N PRO A 81 -0.22 -4.95 -12.79
CA PRO A 81 0.90 -5.47 -12.02
C PRO A 81 2.27 -5.26 -12.67
N ASP A 82 2.34 -5.14 -14.00
CA ASP A 82 3.60 -4.94 -14.73
C ASP A 82 4.22 -3.55 -14.47
N ASP A 83 3.44 -2.60 -13.94
CA ASP A 83 3.92 -1.28 -13.55
C ASP A 83 4.66 -1.30 -12.20
N PHE A 84 4.61 -2.43 -11.47
CA PHE A 84 5.24 -2.58 -10.16
C PHE A 84 6.67 -3.08 -10.29
N VAL A 85 7.59 -2.37 -9.65
CA VAL A 85 9.02 -2.72 -9.63
C VAL A 85 9.36 -3.40 -8.32
N ALA A 86 10.02 -4.57 -8.41
CA ALA A 86 10.54 -5.27 -7.25
C ALA A 86 11.68 -4.46 -6.61
N THR A 87 11.56 -4.17 -5.32
CA THR A 87 12.63 -3.54 -4.54
C THR A 87 13.64 -4.59 -4.08
N PRO A 88 14.95 -4.37 -4.21
CA PRO A 88 15.95 -5.20 -3.55
C PRO A 88 15.72 -5.23 -2.03
N GLN A 89 15.84 -6.40 -1.42
CA GLN A 89 15.68 -6.61 0.02
C GLN A 89 16.92 -7.35 0.53
N GLU A 90 17.59 -6.80 1.52
CA GLU A 90 18.77 -7.38 2.18
C GLU A 90 18.39 -8.20 3.40
#